data_AF-A0A5N5SMS9-F1
#
_entry.id   AF-A0A5N5SMS9-F1
#
_cell.length_a   1.000
_cell.length_b   1.000
_cell.length_c   1.000
_cell.angle_alpha   90.00
_cell.angle_beta   90.00
_cell.angle_gamma   90.00
#
_symmetry.space_group_name_H-M   'P 1'
#
loop_
_entity.id
_entity.type
_entity.pdbx_description
1 polymer ?
#
loop_
_entity_poly.entity_id
_entity_poly.type
_entity_poly.pdbx_seq_one_letter_code
_entity_poly.pdbx_strand_id
1 'polypeptide(L)'
;MIMAVGFYICLDDDFREYMKDLDMYSYMAGVYILLVAGVLVILMAFFGICGAYLKKPGMLLIFLILMGVAFVLEIAGASYLLANGTKNSKMTVVLQTNLYNLISRYNYDVSAKRSLDIVQQWIGCCGSLGIADYVNWNILIPTSCYDPITGNAW
;
A
#
# COMPACT_ATOMS: atom_id res chain seq x y z
N MET A 1 10.97 10.21 -8.64
CA MET A 1 10.00 10.39 -7.54
C MET A 1 9.70 9.09 -6.81
N ILE A 2 9.26 8.02 -7.50
CA ILE A 2 8.92 6.71 -6.87
C ILE A 2 10.09 6.11 -6.07
N MET A 3 11.30 6.10 -6.63
CA MET A 3 12.51 5.66 -5.92
C MET A 3 12.86 6.53 -4.71
N ALA A 4 12.63 7.85 -4.78
CA ALA A 4 12.90 8.73 -3.65
C ALA A 4 11.93 8.45 -2.50
N VAL A 5 10.64 8.20 -2.80
CA VAL A 5 9.64 7.80 -1.80
C VAL A 5 9.96 6.42 -1.21
N GLY A 6 10.25 5.43 -2.04
CA GLY A 6 10.61 4.08 -1.58
C GLY A 6 11.89 4.06 -0.74
N PHE A 7 12.91 4.83 -1.15
CA PHE A 7 14.16 4.95 -0.42
C PHE A 7 14.00 5.76 0.87
N TYR A 8 13.18 6.81 0.87
CA TYR A 8 12.81 7.56 2.07
C TYR A 8 12.13 6.65 3.10
N ILE A 9 11.14 5.85 2.69
CA ILE A 9 10.45 4.89 3.55
C ILE A 9 11.41 3.80 4.09
N CYS A 10 12.42 3.40 3.31
CA CYS A 10 13.42 2.41 3.74
C CYS A 10 14.52 2.98 4.66
N LEU A 11 14.87 4.26 4.48
CA LEU A 11 15.94 4.93 5.23
C LEU A 11 15.46 5.54 6.54
N ASP A 12 14.18 5.84 6.66
CA ASP A 12 13.62 6.33 7.90
C ASP A 12 13.67 5.19 8.94
N ASP A 13 14.72 5.22 9.78
CA ASP A 13 15.05 4.14 10.74
C ASP A 13 13.91 3.94 11.75
N ASP A 14 13.19 5.01 12.10
CA ASP A 14 11.93 4.95 12.85
C ASP A 14 10.95 3.99 12.12
N PHE A 15 10.66 4.26 10.85
CA PHE A 15 9.74 3.44 10.05
C PHE A 15 10.19 1.98 9.95
N ARG A 16 11.49 1.72 9.80
CA ARG A 16 12.04 0.35 9.67
C ARG A 16 11.98 -0.43 10.97
N GLU A 17 12.15 0.22 12.12
CA GLU A 17 12.04 -0.37 13.45
C GLU A 17 10.57 -0.61 13.83
N TYR A 18 9.68 0.35 13.56
CA TYR A 18 8.22 0.14 13.66
C TYR A 18 7.78 -1.07 12.84
N MET A 19 8.21 -1.16 11.57
CA MET A 19 7.77 -2.22 10.64
C MET A 19 8.32 -3.61 10.95
N LYS A 20 9.45 -3.72 11.66
CA LYS A 20 9.99 -5.00 12.13
C LYS A 20 9.26 -5.52 13.37
N ASP A 21 8.88 -4.63 14.30
CA ASP A 21 8.07 -5.00 15.47
C ASP A 21 6.61 -5.32 15.11
N LEU A 22 6.14 -4.82 13.97
CA LEU A 22 4.77 -4.95 13.45
C LEU A 22 4.36 -6.37 13.01
N ASP A 23 5.29 -7.31 12.78
CA ASP A 23 5.01 -8.64 12.17
C ASP A 23 4.15 -8.57 10.88
N MET A 24 4.12 -7.39 10.24
CA MET A 24 3.33 -7.06 9.07
C MET A 24 4.11 -7.40 7.80
N TYR A 25 4.36 -8.69 7.58
CA TYR A 25 5.02 -9.18 6.37
C TYR A 25 4.39 -8.64 5.08
N SER A 26 3.07 -8.44 5.09
CA SER A 26 2.30 -7.98 3.92
C SER A 26 2.62 -6.53 3.52
N TYR A 27 2.93 -5.65 4.47
CA TYR A 27 3.25 -4.25 4.17
C TYR A 27 4.71 -4.10 3.69
N MET A 28 5.65 -4.85 4.28
CA MET A 28 7.03 -4.95 3.81
C MET A 28 7.11 -5.40 2.34
N ALA A 29 6.23 -6.34 1.94
CA ALA A 29 6.13 -6.77 0.54
C ALA A 29 5.73 -5.63 -0.40
N GLY A 30 4.77 -4.79 0.00
CA GLY A 30 4.33 -3.63 -0.79
C GLY A 30 5.46 -2.61 -1.00
N VAL A 31 6.23 -2.31 0.04
CA VAL A 31 7.38 -1.39 -0.04
C VAL A 31 8.47 -1.94 -0.97
N TYR A 32 8.76 -3.24 -0.89
CA TYR A 32 9.72 -3.90 -1.80
C TYR A 32 9.27 -3.83 -3.26
N ILE A 33 7.98 -4.06 -3.53
CA ILE A 33 7.42 -3.97 -4.89
C ILE A 33 7.58 -2.55 -5.45
N LEU A 34 7.29 -1.52 -4.64
CA LEU A 34 7.47 -0.12 -5.04
C LEU A 34 8.93 0.22 -5.36
N LEU A 35 9.88 -0.33 -4.60
CA LEU A 35 11.31 -0.12 -4.82
C LEU A 35 11.77 -0.78 -6.13
N VAL A 36 11.39 -2.05 -6.36
CA VAL A 36 11.71 -2.78 -7.60
C VAL A 36 11.09 -2.09 -8.82
N ALA A 37 9.82 -1.67 -8.73
CA ALA A 37 9.16 -0.91 -9.79
C ALA A 37 9.89 0.41 -10.08
N GLY A 38 10.33 1.11 -9.04
CA GLY A 38 11.12 2.33 -9.17
C GLY A 38 12.43 2.14 -9.94
N VAL A 39 13.17 1.06 -9.69
CA VAL A 39 14.40 0.72 -10.42
C VAL A 39 14.10 0.46 -11.90
N LEU A 40 13.05 -0.31 -12.19
CA LEU A 40 12.65 -0.62 -13.57
C LEU A 40 12.31 0.64 -14.37
N VAL A 41 11.59 1.60 -13.76
CA VAL A 41 11.26 2.88 -14.41
C VAL A 41 12.51 3.70 -14.73
N ILE A 42 13.51 3.71 -13.84
CA ILE A 42 14.80 4.40 -14.10
C ILE A 42 15.54 3.74 -15.27
N LEU A 43 15.59 2.40 -15.30
CA LEU A 43 16.22 1.67 -16.40
C LEU A 43 15.52 1.95 -17.73
N MET A 44 14.18 1.92 -17.76
CA MET A 44 13.41 2.29 -18.94
C MET A 44 13.70 3.72 -19.40
N ALA A 45 13.79 4.68 -18.46
CA ALA A 45 14.13 6.06 -18.77
C ALA A 45 15.55 6.20 -19.35
N PHE A 46 16.53 5.47 -18.80
CA PHE A 46 17.90 5.45 -19.32
C PHE A 46 17.95 4.90 -20.75
N PHE A 47 17.29 3.77 -21.01
CA PHE A 47 17.21 3.21 -22.37
C PHE A 47 16.47 4.13 -23.35
N GLY A 48 15.44 4.85 -22.90
CA GLY A 48 14.74 5.85 -23.70
C GLY A 48 15.65 7.02 -24.10
N ILE A 49 16.34 7.64 -23.12
CA ILE A 49 17.21 8.80 -23.37
C ILE A 49 18.44 8.41 -24.19
N CYS A 50 19.13 7.32 -23.82
CA CYS A 50 20.29 6.83 -24.57
C CYS A 50 19.88 6.33 -25.96
N GLY A 51 18.73 5.67 -26.10
CA GLY A 51 18.22 5.21 -27.40
C GLY A 51 17.93 6.38 -28.36
N ALA A 52 17.35 7.46 -27.83
CA ALA A 52 17.10 8.69 -28.59
C ALA A 52 18.42 9.39 -28.98
N TYR A 53 19.38 9.47 -28.05
CA TYR A 53 20.64 10.16 -28.28
C TYR A 53 21.60 9.41 -29.22
N LEU A 54 21.73 8.09 -29.07
CA LEU A 54 22.67 7.28 -29.86
C LEU A 54 22.19 7.01 -31.29
N LYS A 55 20.98 7.46 -31.69
CA LYS A 55 20.32 7.16 -32.98
C LYS A 55 20.36 5.66 -33.34
N LYS A 56 20.43 4.78 -32.34
CA LYS A 56 20.46 3.33 -32.55
C LYS A 56 19.03 2.81 -32.48
N PRO A 57 18.38 2.49 -33.63
CA PRO A 57 16.98 2.10 -33.65
C PRO A 57 16.70 0.84 -32.81
N GLY A 58 17.68 -0.05 -32.66
CA GLY A 58 17.54 -1.27 -31.85
C GLY A 58 17.31 -0.99 -30.35
N MET A 59 17.95 0.02 -29.76
CA MET A 59 17.73 0.37 -28.34
C MET A 59 16.36 1.00 -28.12
N LEU A 60 15.90 1.80 -29.09
CA LEU A 60 14.57 2.41 -29.06
C LEU A 60 13.46 1.34 -29.19
N LEU A 61 13.70 0.31 -30.01
CA LEU A 61 12.78 -0.81 -30.19
C LEU A 61 12.62 -1.62 -28.89
N ILE A 62 13.71 -1.89 -28.17
CA ILE A 62 13.68 -2.58 -26.88
C ILE A 62 12.89 -1.78 -25.85
N PHE A 63 13.09 -0.45 -25.79
CA PHE A 63 12.31 0.43 -24.92
C PHE A 63 10.80 0.34 -25.23
N LEU A 64 10.41 0.41 -26.50
CA LEU A 64 9.01 0.30 -26.92
C LEU A 64 8.40 -1.07 -26.59
N ILE A 65 9.15 -2.16 -26.77
CA ILE A 65 8.66 -3.51 -26.42
C ILE A 65 8.46 -3.63 -24.91
N LEU A 66 9.42 -3.19 -24.10
CA LEU A 66 9.31 -3.23 -22.64
C LEU A 66 8.13 -2.39 -22.14
N MET A 67 7.95 -1.19 -22.69
CA MET A 67 6.82 -0.33 -22.36
C MET A 67 5.48 -0.95 -22.78
N GLY A 68 5.42 -1.59 -23.96
CA GLY A 68 4.24 -2.29 -24.44
C GLY A 68 3.86 -3.47 -23.54
N VAL A 69 4.84 -4.27 -23.11
CA VAL A 69 4.60 -5.37 -22.16
C VAL A 69 4.11 -4.83 -20.81
N ALA A 70 4.72 -3.77 -20.28
CA ALA A 70 4.27 -3.14 -19.04
C ALA A 70 2.82 -2.65 -19.13
N PHE A 71 2.45 -2.02 -20.25
CA PHE A 71 1.09 -1.54 -20.48
C PHE A 71 0.06 -2.68 -20.51
N VAL A 72 0.37 -3.79 -21.18
CA VAL A 72 -0.51 -4.97 -21.20
C VAL A 72 -0.64 -5.58 -19.81
N LEU A 73 0.45 -5.63 -19.03
CA LEU A 73 0.42 -6.10 -17.64
C LEU A 73 -0.40 -5.19 -16.73
N GLU A 74 -0.30 -3.86 -16.90
CA GLU A 74 -1.12 -2.90 -16.15
C GLU A 74 -2.61 -3.08 -16.46
N ILE A 75 -2.99 -3.24 -17.73
CA ILE A 75 -4.39 -3.49 -18.11
C ILE A 75 -4.86 -4.84 -17.57
N ALA A 76 -4.05 -5.89 -17.68
CA ALA A 76 -4.40 -7.21 -17.15
C ALA A 76 -4.56 -7.17 -15.63
N GLY A 77 -3.67 -6.47 -14.92
CA GLY A 77 -3.72 -6.25 -13.48
C GLY A 77 -4.95 -5.44 -13.07
N ALA A 78 -5.21 -4.32 -13.74
CA ALA A 78 -6.40 -3.50 -13.50
C ALA A 78 -7.70 -4.27 -13.77
N SER A 79 -7.75 -5.04 -14.85
CA SER A 79 -8.92 -5.88 -15.19
C SER A 79 -9.12 -6.99 -14.15
N TYR A 80 -8.05 -7.64 -13.71
CA TYR A 80 -8.09 -8.64 -12.65
C TYR A 80 -8.56 -8.04 -11.33
N LEU A 81 -8.05 -6.85 -10.97
CA LEU A 81 -8.45 -6.11 -9.79
C LEU A 81 -9.90 -5.65 -9.86
N LEU A 82 -10.40 -5.25 -11.03
CA LEU A 82 -11.78 -4.81 -11.20
C LEU A 82 -12.76 -5.98 -11.15
N ALA A 83 -12.42 -7.08 -11.83
CA ALA A 83 -13.18 -8.33 -11.83
C ALA A 83 -13.23 -8.97 -10.43
N ASN A 84 -12.12 -8.91 -9.69
CA ASN A 84 -12.02 -9.36 -8.30
C ASN A 84 -12.12 -8.21 -7.29
N GLY A 85 -12.66 -7.05 -7.66
CA GLY A 85 -12.77 -5.89 -6.76
C GLY A 85 -14.21 -5.41 -6.60
N THR A 86 -15.06 -5.71 -7.58
CA THR A 86 -16.43 -5.23 -7.58
C THR A 86 -17.32 -6.16 -6.74
N LYS A 87 -17.58 -5.74 -5.50
CA LYS A 87 -18.67 -6.17 -4.62
C LYS A 87 -18.69 -7.68 -4.30
N ASN A 88 -18.17 -8.05 -3.12
CA ASN A 88 -18.07 -9.40 -2.54
C ASN A 88 -16.86 -10.25 -2.94
N SER A 89 -15.75 -9.61 -3.29
CA SER A 89 -14.55 -10.35 -3.69
C SER A 89 -13.62 -10.63 -2.52
N LYS A 90 -12.85 -11.71 -2.64
CA LYS A 90 -11.84 -12.21 -1.68
C LYS A 90 -10.93 -11.11 -1.12
N MET A 91 -10.66 -10.05 -1.89
CA MET A 91 -9.90 -8.88 -1.44
C MET A 91 -10.55 -8.17 -0.24
N THR A 92 -11.87 -7.95 -0.26
CA THR A 92 -12.60 -7.32 0.85
C THR A 92 -12.59 -8.20 2.09
N VAL A 93 -12.75 -9.53 1.91
CA VAL A 93 -12.68 -10.50 3.01
C VAL A 93 -11.29 -10.53 3.63
N VAL A 94 -10.24 -10.51 2.79
CA VAL A 94 -8.84 -10.44 3.24
C VAL A 94 -8.61 -9.14 4.00
N LEU A 95 -9.05 -8.00 3.47
CA LEU A 95 -8.92 -6.70 4.13
C LEU A 95 -9.66 -6.68 5.48
N GLN A 96 -10.91 -7.15 5.52
CA GLN A 96 -11.70 -7.24 6.75
C GLN A 96 -11.02 -8.15 7.79
N THR A 97 -10.55 -9.33 7.37
CA THR A 97 -9.87 -10.26 8.27
C THR A 97 -8.57 -9.66 8.81
N ASN A 98 -7.80 -8.98 7.96
CA ASN A 98 -6.59 -8.28 8.41
C ASN A 98 -6.93 -7.17 9.40
N LEU A 99 -7.83 -6.25 9.06
CA LEU A 99 -8.24 -5.15 9.95
C LEU A 99 -8.79 -5.68 11.29
N TYR A 100 -9.59 -6.74 11.26
CA TYR A 100 -10.10 -7.38 12.47
C TYR A 100 -8.98 -7.98 13.34
N ASN A 101 -7.98 -8.61 12.72
CA ASN A 101 -6.80 -9.12 13.41
C ASN A 101 -5.95 -7.97 14.00
N LEU A 102 -5.81 -6.84 13.30
CA LEU A 102 -5.13 -5.66 13.84
C LEU A 102 -5.84 -5.13 15.10
N ILE A 103 -7.18 -5.06 15.08
CA ILE A 103 -7.98 -4.60 16.23
C ILE A 103 -7.73 -5.51 17.44
N SER A 104 -7.64 -6.83 17.26
CA SER A 104 -7.36 -7.76 18.37
C SER A 104 -6.05 -7.47 19.11
N ARG A 105 -5.07 -6.87 18.42
CA ARG A 105 -3.76 -6.52 18.97
C ARG A 105 -3.64 -5.05 19.37
N TYR A 106 -4.69 -4.25 19.21
CA TYR A 106 -4.67 -2.80 19.36
C TYR A 106 -4.18 -2.31 20.75
N ASN A 107 -4.49 -3.04 21.82
CA ASN A 107 -4.05 -2.66 23.18
C ASN A 107 -2.63 -3.14 23.52
N TYR A 108 -2.13 -4.15 22.82
CA TYR A 108 -0.86 -4.83 23.16
C TYR A 108 0.28 -4.42 22.23
N ASP A 109 -0.06 -4.00 21.03
CA ASP A 109 0.88 -3.66 19.97
C ASP A 109 0.70 -2.17 19.60
N VAL A 110 1.67 -1.36 20.03
CA VAL A 110 1.71 0.09 19.79
C VAL A 110 1.73 0.41 18.30
N SER A 111 2.31 -0.48 17.51
CA SER A 111 2.48 -0.29 16.09
C SER A 111 1.21 -0.68 15.33
N ALA A 112 0.57 -1.79 15.70
CA ALA A 112 -0.78 -2.12 15.20
C ALA A 112 -1.77 -0.99 15.49
N LYS A 113 -1.71 -0.42 16.71
CA LYS A 113 -2.46 0.77 17.10
C LYS A 113 -2.21 1.95 16.16
N ARG A 114 -0.94 2.35 15.97
CA ARG A 114 -0.60 3.50 15.13
C ARG A 114 -1.00 3.32 13.67
N SER A 115 -0.72 2.15 13.08
CA SER A 115 -1.10 1.88 11.70
C SER A 115 -2.60 1.95 11.50
N LEU A 116 -3.36 1.38 12.44
CA LEU A 116 -4.83 1.42 12.40
C LEU A 116 -5.35 2.86 12.57
N ASP A 117 -4.79 3.62 13.52
CA ASP A 117 -5.17 5.02 13.76
C ASP A 117 -4.92 5.90 12.53
N ILE A 118 -3.77 5.75 11.86
CA ILE A 118 -3.44 6.49 10.63
C ILE A 118 -4.45 6.14 9.53
N VAL A 119 -4.68 4.84 9.27
CA VAL A 119 -5.61 4.40 8.23
C VAL A 119 -7.01 4.93 8.48
N GLN A 120 -7.49 4.85 9.72
CA GLN A 120 -8.83 5.30 10.12
C GLN A 120 -9.00 6.80 9.99
N GLN A 121 -8.00 7.58 10.40
CA GLN A 121 -8.04 9.03 10.30
C GLN A 121 -7.91 9.54 8.86
N TRP A 122 -7.09 8.88 8.03
CA TRP A 122 -6.87 9.28 6.63
C TRP A 122 -8.02 8.88 5.70
N ILE A 123 -8.60 7.70 5.91
CA ILE A 123 -9.71 7.19 5.09
C ILE A 123 -11.06 7.68 5.62
N GLY A 124 -11.14 8.05 6.90
CA GLY A 124 -12.39 8.40 7.56
C GLY A 124 -13.27 7.16 7.77
N CYS A 125 -12.70 6.09 8.33
CA CYS A 125 -13.42 4.86 8.62
C CYS A 125 -13.13 4.37 10.04
N CYS A 126 -13.99 3.50 10.58
CA CYS A 126 -13.77 2.92 11.90
C CYS A 126 -14.00 1.40 11.90
N GLY A 127 -13.00 0.65 12.34
CA GLY A 127 -13.04 -0.81 12.40
C GLY A 127 -12.92 -1.52 11.05
N SER A 128 -13.21 -2.81 11.02
CA SER A 128 -13.25 -3.64 9.81
C SER A 128 -14.62 -3.55 9.12
N LEU A 129 -15.68 -3.68 9.93
CA LEU A 129 -17.09 -3.53 9.54
C LEU A 129 -17.74 -2.34 10.23
N GLY A 130 -17.20 -1.92 11.38
CA GLY A 130 -17.69 -0.76 12.11
C GLY A 130 -17.13 -0.69 13.54
N ILE A 131 -17.63 0.28 14.28
CA ILE A 131 -17.26 0.55 15.69
C ILE A 131 -17.52 -0.68 16.59
N ALA A 132 -18.50 -1.51 16.24
CA ALA A 132 -18.83 -2.73 16.97
C ALA A 132 -17.67 -3.72 17.08
N ASP A 133 -16.71 -3.68 16.15
CA ASP A 133 -15.53 -4.56 16.19
C ASP A 133 -14.67 -4.29 17.44
N TYR A 134 -14.57 -3.04 17.87
CA TYR A 134 -13.86 -2.67 19.10
C TYR A 134 -14.58 -3.15 20.35
N VAL A 135 -15.90 -3.00 20.37
CA VAL A 135 -16.76 -3.46 21.47
C VAL A 135 -16.66 -4.98 21.64
N ASN A 136 -16.66 -5.72 20.53
CA ASN A 136 -16.51 -7.18 20.53
C ASN A 136 -15.20 -7.65 21.17
N TRP A 137 -14.12 -6.87 21.03
CA TRP A 137 -12.83 -7.15 21.66
C TRP A 137 -12.66 -6.51 23.04
N ASN A 138 -13.70 -5.88 23.60
CA ASN A 138 -13.66 -5.10 24.84
C ASN A 138 -12.59 -3.99 24.81
N ILE A 139 -12.40 -3.36 23.65
CA ILE A 139 -11.46 -2.26 23.44
C ILE A 139 -12.26 -0.95 23.39
N LEU A 140 -11.72 0.08 24.02
CA LEU A 140 -12.28 1.43 23.95
C LEU A 140 -12.16 1.96 22.52
N ILE A 141 -13.20 2.63 22.04
CA ILE A 141 -13.22 3.22 20.71
C ILE A 141 -12.11 4.28 20.64
N PRO A 142 -11.16 4.17 19.69
CA PRO A 142 -10.03 5.07 19.65
C PRO A 142 -10.44 6.45 19.13
N THR A 143 -9.69 7.48 19.52
CA THR A 143 -9.94 8.86 19.09
C THR A 143 -9.75 9.06 17.58
N SER A 144 -9.02 8.15 16.92
CA SER A 144 -8.84 8.09 15.46
C SER A 144 -10.14 7.81 14.70
N CYS A 145 -11.13 7.21 15.36
CA CYS A 145 -12.47 6.97 14.80
C CYS A 145 -13.41 8.18 14.90
N TYR A 146 -12.99 9.29 15.49
CA TYR A 146 -13.80 10.50 15.61
C TYR A 146 -13.32 11.58 14.65
N ASP A 147 -14.27 12.26 14.01
CA ASP A 147 -14.00 13.40 13.15
C ASP A 147 -13.50 14.58 14.02
N PRO A 148 -12.32 15.16 13.70
CA PRO A 148 -11.74 16.24 14.50
C PRO A 148 -12.53 17.55 14.47
N ILE A 149 -13.43 17.73 13.49
CA ILE A 149 -14.24 18.94 13.31
C ILE A 149 -15.63 18.75 13.93
N THR A 150 -16.30 17.63 13.65
CA THR A 150 -17.67 17.41 14.09
C THR A 150 -17.79 16.66 15.42
N GLY A 151 -16.73 15.95 15.84
CA GLY A 151 -16.74 15.11 17.04
C GLY A 151 -17.60 13.85 16.91
N ASN A 152 -18.16 13.59 15.73
CA ASN A 152 -18.94 12.39 15.44
C ASN A 152 -18.01 11.23 15.09
N ALA A 153 -18.42 10.01 15.40
CA ALA A 153 -17.72 8.83 14.92
C ALA A 153 -18.03 8.60 13.42
N TRP A 154 -17.03 8.15 12.66
CA TRP A 154 -17.18 7.78 11.24
C TRP A 154 -18.07 6.55 11.05
#